data_AF-A0A8S2PX99-F1
#
_entry.id   AF-A0A8S2PX99-F1
#
_cell.length_a   1.000
_cell.length_b   1.000
_cell.length_c   1.000
_cell.angle_alpha   90.00
_cell.angle_beta   90.00
_cell.angle_gamma   90.00
#
_symmetry.space_group_name_H-M   'P 1'
#
loop_
_entity.id
_entity.type
_entity.pdbx_description
1 polymer ?
#
loop_
_entity_poly.entity_id
_entity_poly.type
_entity_poly.pdbx_seq_one_letter_code
_entity_poly.pdbx_strand_id
1 'polypeptide(L)' 'MGIRHRPTALYHPQSNLSERVNRTLKPMLAIFAEHDKESWDIRLPQLAL' A
#
# COMPACT_ATOMS: atom_id res chain seq x y z
N MET A 1 13.25 7.96 -19.59
CA MET A 1 12.01 7.21 -19.26
C MET A 1 10.85 8.19 -19.32
N GLY A 2 10.07 8.24 -20.41
CA GLY A 2 9.03 9.24 -20.68
C GLY A 2 7.75 9.13 -19.83
N ILE A 3 7.88 8.89 -18.53
CA ILE A 3 6.76 8.69 -17.61
C ILE A 3 6.24 10.07 -17.18
N ARG A 4 4.94 10.31 -17.40
CA ARG A 4 4.28 11.55 -16.98
C ARG A 4 3.75 11.39 -15.55
N HIS A 5 4.46 11.97 -14.58
CA HIS A 5 4.02 12.01 -13.19
C HIS A 5 2.73 12.84 -13.07
N ARG A 6 1.76 12.34 -12.31
CA ARG A 6 0.49 13.03 -12.02
C ARG A 6 0.42 13.32 -10.52
N PRO A 7 0.68 14.57 -10.10
CA PRO A 7 0.56 14.93 -8.69
C PRO A 7 -0.91 14.92 -8.28
N THR A 8 -1.17 14.47 -7.05
CA THR A 8 -2.48 14.65 -6.41
C THR A 8 -2.53 16.04 -5.79
N ALA A 9 -3.65 16.76 -5.93
CA ALA A 9 -3.82 18.06 -5.32
C ALA A 9 -3.78 17.95 -3.78
N LEU A 10 -3.22 18.96 -3.12
CA LEU A 10 -3.19 19.08 -1.66
C LEU A 10 -4.61 18.89 -1.10
N TYR A 11 -4.75 18.08 -0.05
CA TYR A 11 -6.02 17.77 0.62
C TYR A 11 -7.11 17.11 -0.26
N HIS A 12 -6.75 16.55 -1.42
CA HIS A 12 -7.68 15.79 -2.28
C HIS A 12 -7.31 14.30 -2.36
N PRO A 13 -7.26 13.57 -1.22
CA PRO A 13 -6.83 12.17 -1.19
C PRO A 13 -7.77 11.26 -2.00
N GLN A 14 -9.04 11.64 -2.16
CA GLN A 14 -10.04 10.96 -2.99
C GLN A 14 -9.62 10.82 -4.47
N SER A 15 -8.73 11.70 -4.96
CA SER A 15 -8.22 11.66 -6.33
C SER A 15 -7.02 10.72 -6.49
N ASN A 16 -6.45 10.22 -5.38
CA ASN A 16 -5.34 9.29 -5.42
C ASN A 16 -5.86 7.85 -5.56
N LEU A 17 -5.67 7.27 -6.74
CA LEU A 17 -6.06 5.88 -7.05
C LEU A 17 -5.48 4.85 -6.08
N SER A 18 -4.35 5.16 -5.44
CA SER A 18 -3.69 4.30 -4.45
C SER A 18 -4.47 4.19 -3.15
N GLU A 19 -5.35 5.15 -2.83
CA GLU A 19 -6.13 5.11 -1.58
C GLU A 19 -7.00 3.85 -1.47
N ARG A 20 -7.65 3.43 -2.56
CA ARG A 20 -8.50 2.23 -2.56
C ARG A 20 -7.67 0.99 -2.24
N VAL A 21 -6.52 0.85 -2.90
CA VAL A 21 -5.60 -0.26 -2.68
C VAL A 21 -5.04 -0.22 -1.25
N ASN A 22 -4.66 0.97 -0.77
CA ASN A 22 -4.14 1.17 0.59
C ASN A 22 -5.18 0.84 1.67
N ARG A 23 -6.48 1.07 1.45
CA ARG A 23 -7.55 0.68 2.39
C ARG A 23 -7.67 -0.83 2.55
N THR A 24 -7.30 -1.59 1.53
CA THR A 24 -7.30 -3.06 1.57
C THR A 24 -5.97 -3.60 2.11
N LEU A 25 -4.84 -3.07 1.63
CA LEU A 25 -3.51 -3.57 2.02
C LEU A 25 -3.15 -3.26 3.47
N LYS A 26 -3.46 -2.06 3.98
CA LYS A 26 -3.09 -1.67 5.36
C LYS A 26 -3.62 -2.64 6.44
N PRO A 27 -4.91 -3.03 6.46
CA PRO A 27 -5.39 -3.99 7.46
C PRO A 27 -4.80 -5.39 7.25
N MET A 28 -4.61 -5.84 6.00
CA MET A 28 -3.97 -7.13 5.72
C MET A 28 -2.53 -7.17 6.25
N LEU A 29 -1.76 -6.10 6.00
CA LEU A 29 -0.41 -5.94 6.51
C LEU A 29 -0.37 -5.86 8.03
N ALA A 30 -1.33 -5.18 8.67
CA ALA A 30 -1.40 -5.11 10.13
C ALA A 30 -1.63 -6.48 10.77
N ILE A 31 -2.59 -7.26 10.24
CA ILE A 31 -2.84 -8.64 10.69
C ILE A 31 -1.60 -9.50 10.46
N PHE A 32 -1.01 -9.41 9.27
CA PHE A 32 0.15 -10.21 8.91
C PHE A 32 1.38 -9.92 9.79
N ALA A 33 1.70 -8.64 9.98
CA ALA A 33 2.82 -8.21 10.81
C ALA A 33 2.58 -8.49 12.31
N GLU A 34 1.33 -8.55 12.78
CA GLU A 34 1.04 -8.98 14.15
C GLU A 34 1.44 -10.43 14.41
N HIS A 35 1.25 -11.32 13.41
CA HIS A 35 1.58 -12.73 13.50
C HIS A 35 3.08 -13.03 13.29
N ASP A 36 3.80 -12.19 12.54
CA ASP A 36 5.18 -12.43 12.13
C ASP A 36 6.02 -11.14 12.19
N LYS A 37 6.20 -10.59 13.39
CA LYS A 37 6.81 -9.26 13.61
C LYS A 37 8.27 -9.14 13.16
N GLU A 38 9.03 -10.23 13.20
CA GLU A 38 10.48 -10.22 12.95
C GLU A 38 10.85 -10.44 11.49
N SER A 39 9.96 -11.03 10.69
CA SER A 39 10.23 -11.37 9.27
C SER A 39 9.09 -10.97 8.35
N TRP A 40 8.25 -10.01 8.78
CA TRP A 40 7.10 -9.54 8.02
C TRP A 40 7.49 -9.04 6.62
N ASP A 41 8.66 -8.40 6.50
CA ASP A 41 9.16 -7.79 5.27
C ASP A 41 9.53 -8.84 4.20
N ILE A 42 10.11 -9.97 4.62
CA ILE A 42 10.49 -11.07 3.73
C ILE A 42 9.27 -11.70 3.07
N ARG A 43 8.12 -11.64 3.74
CA ARG A 43 6.87 -12.28 3.32
C ARG A 43 5.92 -11.31 2.61
N LEU A 44 6.23 -10.02 2.53
CA LEU A 44 5.47 -9.03 1.75
C LEU A 44 5.15 -9.44 0.31
N PRO A 45 6.05 -10.09 -0.46
CA PRO A 45 5.73 -10.53 -1.81
C PRO A 45 4.55 -11.50 -1.88
N GLN A 46 4.25 -12.21 -0.79
CA GLN A 46 3.11 -13.14 -0.71
C GLN A 46 1.76 -12.41 -0.58
N LEU A 47 1.77 -11.15 -0.15
CA LEU A 47 0.58 -10.29 -0.09
C LEU A 47 0.31 -9.53 -1.41
N ALA A 48 1.26 -9.51 -2.33
CA ALA A 48 1.07 -8.90 -3.64
C ALA A 48 0.27 -9.85 -4.54
N LEU A 49 -0.98 -9.48 -4.84
CA LEU A 49 -1.83 -10.12 -5.86
C LEU A 49 -1.42 -9.71 -7.27
#